data_AF-A0A947SM14-F1
#
_entry.id   AF-A0A947SM14-F1
#
_cell.length_a   1.000
_cell.length_b   1.000
_cell.length_c   1.000
_cell.angle_alpha   90.00
_cell.angle_beta   90.00
_cell.angle_gamma   90.00
#
_symmetry.space_group_name_H-M   'P 1'
#
loop_
_entity.id
_entity.type
_entity.pdbx_description
1 polymer ?
#
loop_
_entity_poly.entity_id
_entity_poly.type
_entity_poly.pdbx_seq_one_letter_code
_entity_poly.pdbx_strand_id
1 'polypeptide(L)'
;MGAYRDPNEPHIERLMATLQNVAPEKREEVIAQAMARLEDLPFGEARQQQVLPDTQIFQRMLEACKFDWVNDNITQENFSILEEPNENTEYVLVDMGKPVSTEEAEAEIKKQGLPLTTLADLLLYVRKNPDKQKEFPIVALGSRWQHSSGRWFSPYAACWGSWRRLRLCWRERDWNDRCRFLARKR
;
A
#
# COMPACT_ATOMS: atom_id res chain seq x y z
N MET A 1 12.94 1.84 18.59
CA MET A 1 12.17 3.02 18.14
C MET A 1 13.17 4.10 17.76
N GLY A 2 13.40 4.33 16.46
CA GLY A 2 14.20 5.45 16.00
C GLY A 2 13.31 6.68 15.85
N ALA A 3 13.59 7.76 16.57
CA ALA A 3 12.88 9.02 16.41
C ALA A 3 13.18 9.61 15.03
N TYR A 4 12.14 10.03 14.31
CA TYR A 4 12.29 10.79 13.08
C TYR A 4 13.02 12.10 13.40
N ARG A 5 14.25 12.24 12.91
CA ARG A 5 14.97 13.52 12.91
C ARG A 5 14.58 14.27 11.64
N ASP A 6 14.13 15.51 11.81
CA ASP A 6 13.90 16.39 10.68
C ASP A 6 15.25 16.62 9.99
N PRO A 7 15.40 16.27 8.69
CA PRO A 7 16.66 16.46 7.97
C PRO A 7 17.12 17.94 7.94
N ASN A 8 16.25 18.89 8.26
CA ASN A 8 16.56 20.32 8.35
C ASN A 8 16.95 20.80 9.76
N GLU A 9 16.79 19.95 10.79
CA GLU A 9 17.13 20.26 12.19
C GLU A 9 18.58 20.80 12.35
N PRO A 10 19.62 20.23 11.68
CA PRO A 10 20.98 20.75 11.78
C PRO A 10 21.16 22.14 11.15
N HIS A 11 20.32 22.52 10.19
CA HIS A 11 20.38 23.82 9.52
C HIS A 11 19.69 24.90 10.36
N ILE A 12 18.56 24.56 10.99
CA ILE A 12 17.84 25.46 11.89
C ILE A 12 18.69 25.75 13.13
N GLU A 13 19.32 24.74 13.73
CA GLU A 13 20.21 24.94 14.89
C GLU A 13 21.40 25.85 14.57
N ARG A 14 22.01 25.69 13.38
CA ARG A 14 23.10 26.57 12.91
C ARG A 14 22.64 27.99 12.65
N LEU A 15 21.44 28.18 12.08
CA LEU A 15 20.88 29.51 11.87
C LEU A 15 20.58 30.21 13.20
N MET A 16 19.99 29.49 14.16
CA MET A 16 19.69 30.02 15.50
C MET A 16 20.97 30.39 16.26
N ALA A 17 22.02 29.56 16.19
CA ALA A 17 23.33 29.88 16.75
C ALA A 17 24.01 31.08 16.08
N THR A 18 23.78 31.27 14.77
CA THR A 18 24.30 32.43 14.03
C THR A 18 23.58 33.71 14.46
N LEU A 19 22.24 33.69 14.55
CA LEU A 19 21.43 34.84 14.94
C LEU A 19 21.69 35.32 16.38
N GLN A 20 22.10 34.42 17.28
CA GLN A 20 22.51 34.76 18.65
C GLN A 20 23.72 35.72 18.68
N ASN A 21 24.61 35.64 17.69
CA ASN A 21 25.83 36.45 17.61
C ASN A 21 25.73 37.65 16.65
N VAL A 22 24.55 37.89 16.07
CA VAL A 22 24.29 38.98 15.13
C VAL A 22 23.50 40.09 15.83
N ALA A 23 23.95 41.34 15.63
CA ALA A 23 23.29 42.53 16.16
C ALA A 23 21.83 42.60 15.67
N PRO A 24 20.85 42.97 16.53
CA PRO A 24 19.42 42.87 16.22
C PRO A 24 19.02 43.47 14.88
N GLU A 25 19.59 44.62 14.53
CA GLU A 25 19.33 45.37 13.30
C GLU A 25 19.81 44.69 12.03
N LYS A 26 20.70 43.69 12.12
CA LYS A 26 21.19 42.90 10.99
C LYS A 26 20.55 41.51 10.88
N ARG A 27 19.73 41.12 11.86
CA ARG A 27 19.11 39.79 11.89
C ARG A 27 18.15 39.58 10.73
N GLU A 28 17.36 40.60 10.38
CA GLU A 28 16.47 40.53 9.22
C GLU A 28 17.22 40.32 7.91
N GLU A 29 18.37 40.97 7.74
CA GLU A 29 19.23 40.79 6.56
C GLU A 29 19.84 39.38 6.51
N VAL A 30 20.30 38.85 7.65
CA VAL A 30 20.83 37.49 7.74
C VAL A 30 19.73 36.44 7.49
N ILE A 31 18.51 36.68 7.99
CA ILE A 31 17.36 35.82 7.70
C ILE A 31 17.00 35.89 6.21
N ALA A 32 16.94 37.08 5.62
CA ALA A 32 16.64 37.25 4.19
C ALA A 32 17.69 36.58 3.29
N GLN A 33 18.98 36.70 3.61
CA GLN A 33 20.06 36.01 2.88
C GLN A 33 20.02 34.49 3.08
N ALA A 34 19.64 34.00 4.26
CA ALA A 34 19.45 32.58 4.51
C ALA A 34 18.24 32.02 3.75
N MET A 35 17.14 32.78 3.68
CA MET A 35 15.94 32.43 2.92
C MET A 35 16.19 32.46 1.41
N ALA A 36 16.89 33.48 0.89
CA ALA A 36 17.28 33.54 -0.53
C ALA A 36 18.20 32.36 -0.91
N ARG A 37 19.10 31.93 -0.02
CA ARG A 37 19.89 30.70 -0.21
C ARG A 37 19.05 29.42 -0.15
N LEU A 38 17.95 29.40 0.59
CA LEU A 38 17.00 28.28 0.58
C LEU A 38 16.19 28.25 -0.72
N GLU A 39 15.90 29.41 -1.34
CA GLU A 39 15.21 29.52 -2.63
C GLU A 39 16.12 29.17 -3.84
N ASP A 40 17.43 29.46 -3.76
CA ASP A 40 18.44 29.10 -4.78
C ASP A 40 19.06 27.70 -4.60
N LEU A 41 18.83 27.05 -3.45
CA LEU A 41 18.96 25.60 -3.38
C LEU A 41 17.89 25.01 -4.30
N PRO A 42 18.14 23.88 -5.00
CA PRO A 42 17.13 23.29 -5.87
C PRO A 42 15.91 22.87 -5.03
N PHE A 43 14.97 23.80 -4.84
CA PHE A 43 13.72 23.64 -4.12
C PHE A 43 12.69 22.86 -4.98
N GLY A 44 13.19 22.10 -5.96
CA GLY A 44 12.46 21.43 -7.01
C GLY A 44 13.10 20.13 -7.51
N GLU A 45 14.15 19.61 -6.88
CA GLU A 45 14.70 18.27 -7.20
C GLU A 45 14.73 17.31 -5.99
N ALA A 46 14.28 17.76 -4.80
CA ALA A 46 14.08 16.91 -3.62
C ALA A 46 12.62 16.43 -3.43
N ARG A 47 11.77 16.60 -4.45
CA ARG A 47 10.75 15.59 -4.79
C ARG A 47 11.28 14.69 -5.91
N GLN A 48 12.51 14.18 -5.76
CA GLN A 48 12.65 12.79 -6.13
C GLN A 48 11.56 12.08 -5.33
N GLN A 49 10.56 11.54 -6.05
CA GLN A 49 9.81 10.40 -5.55
C GLN A 49 10.86 9.55 -4.86
N GLN A 50 10.82 9.48 -3.53
CA GLN A 50 11.61 8.47 -2.86
C GLN A 50 10.94 7.20 -3.35
N VAL A 51 11.45 6.67 -4.46
CA VAL A 51 11.24 5.31 -4.89
C VAL A 51 11.87 4.55 -3.74
N LEU A 52 11.05 4.34 -2.71
CA LEU A 52 11.38 3.43 -1.65
C LEU A 52 11.77 2.15 -2.37
N PRO A 53 12.90 1.53 -2.02
CA PRO A 53 13.24 0.22 -2.58
C PRO A 53 11.99 -0.65 -2.52
N ASP A 54 11.65 -1.39 -3.58
CA ASP A 54 10.32 -2.03 -3.69
C ASP A 54 9.96 -2.88 -2.45
N THR A 55 10.97 -3.40 -1.76
CA THR A 55 10.86 -4.09 -0.46
C THR A 55 10.28 -3.23 0.67
N GLN A 56 10.60 -1.94 0.73
CA GLN A 56 10.03 -0.97 1.68
C GLN A 56 8.56 -0.63 1.35
N ILE A 57 8.18 -0.57 0.07
CA ILE A 57 6.78 -0.33 -0.32
C ILE A 57 5.91 -1.51 0.12
N PHE A 58 6.36 -2.73 -0.19
CA PHE A 58 5.66 -3.96 0.18
C PHE A 58 5.39 -4.06 1.68
N GLN A 59 6.45 -3.91 2.50
CA GLN A 59 6.32 -3.98 3.96
C GLN A 59 5.42 -2.88 4.51
N ARG A 60 5.58 -1.63 4.03
CA ARG A 60 4.73 -0.52 4.46
C ARG A 60 3.25 -0.77 4.19
N MET A 61 2.90 -1.27 2.99
CA MET A 61 1.51 -1.56 2.66
C MET A 61 0.92 -2.67 3.55
N LEU A 62 1.72 -3.70 3.87
CA LEU A 62 1.29 -4.78 4.77
C LEU A 62 1.09 -4.28 6.21
N GLU A 63 2.07 -3.56 6.76
CA GLU A 63 2.02 -3.03 8.13
C GLU A 63 0.84 -2.09 8.34
N ALA A 64 0.55 -1.23 7.34
CA ALA A 64 -0.57 -0.30 7.39
C ALA A 64 -1.94 -1.02 7.47
N CYS A 65 -2.03 -2.27 7.02
CA CYS A 65 -3.25 -3.06 7.11
C CYS A 65 -3.52 -3.63 8.50
N LYS A 66 -2.51 -3.74 9.39
CA LYS A 66 -2.65 -4.28 10.75
C LYS A 66 -3.33 -5.66 10.79
N PHE A 67 -2.81 -6.61 10.02
CA PHE A 67 -3.22 -8.01 10.12
C PHE A 67 -2.65 -8.66 11.37
N ASP A 68 -3.42 -9.55 12.00
CA ASP A 68 -2.95 -10.38 13.11
C ASP A 68 -2.14 -11.59 12.60
N TRP A 69 -2.35 -11.98 11.34
CA TRP A 69 -1.61 -13.05 10.69
C TRP A 69 -1.53 -12.85 9.18
N VAL A 70 -0.34 -13.06 8.62
CA VAL A 70 -0.08 -13.03 7.18
C VAL A 70 0.53 -14.38 6.79
N ASN A 71 0.13 -14.94 5.64
CA ASN A 71 0.74 -16.16 5.12
C ASN A 71 2.20 -15.91 4.74
N ASP A 72 3.11 -16.78 5.18
CA ASP A 72 4.56 -16.64 4.97
C ASP A 72 4.99 -16.60 3.50
N ASN A 73 4.15 -17.05 2.56
CA ASN A 73 4.43 -16.97 1.13
C ASN A 73 3.94 -15.65 0.48
N ILE A 74 3.34 -14.75 1.26
CA ILE A 74 3.06 -13.39 0.82
C ILE A 74 4.31 -12.56 1.06
N THR A 75 5.21 -12.64 0.09
CA THR A 75 6.50 -11.95 0.08
C THR A 75 6.64 -11.12 -1.20
N GLN A 76 7.61 -10.20 -1.22
CA GLN A 76 7.89 -9.35 -2.37
C GLN A 76 8.33 -10.16 -3.60
N GLU A 77 8.99 -11.30 -3.38
CA GLU A 77 9.45 -12.20 -4.44
C GLU A 77 8.26 -12.92 -5.11
N ASN A 78 7.26 -13.31 -4.32
CA ASN A 78 6.09 -14.03 -4.83
C ASN A 78 5.00 -13.09 -5.36
N PHE A 79 4.89 -11.89 -4.78
CA PHE A 79 3.89 -10.88 -5.12
C PHE A 79 4.52 -9.49 -5.12
N SER A 80 5.23 -9.15 -6.19
CA SER A 80 5.94 -7.88 -6.27
C SER A 80 4.97 -6.70 -6.25
N ILE A 81 5.16 -5.81 -5.28
CA ILE A 81 4.54 -4.50 -5.24
C ILE A 81 5.64 -3.48 -5.54
N LEU A 82 5.60 -2.93 -6.75
CA LEU A 82 6.58 -1.94 -7.23
C LEU A 82 6.12 -0.51 -6.94
N GLU A 83 4.81 -0.31 -6.82
CA GLU A 83 4.19 0.97 -6.52
C GLU A 83 2.90 0.78 -5.75
N GLU A 84 2.52 1.78 -4.94
CA GLU A 84 1.22 1.77 -4.29
C GLU A 84 0.12 2.19 -5.28
N PRO A 85 -1.06 1.55 -5.26
CA PRO A 85 -2.17 2.01 -6.08
C PRO A 85 -2.63 3.39 -5.61
N ASN A 86 -3.20 4.16 -6.53
CA ASN A 86 -3.67 5.52 -6.27
C ASN A 86 -4.72 5.53 -5.13
N GLU A 87 -4.59 6.47 -4.19
CA GLU A 87 -5.53 6.61 -3.08
C GLU A 87 -6.98 6.92 -3.52
N ASN A 88 -7.18 7.41 -4.73
CA ASN A 88 -8.51 7.66 -5.30
C ASN A 88 -9.03 6.49 -6.13
N THR A 89 -8.32 5.35 -6.20
CA THR A 89 -8.82 4.16 -6.88
C THR A 89 -10.12 3.69 -6.22
N GLU A 90 -11.18 3.66 -7.02
CA GLU A 90 -12.46 3.10 -6.60
C GLU A 90 -12.51 1.60 -6.85
N TYR A 91 -13.13 0.90 -5.89
CA TYR A 91 -13.30 -0.55 -5.95
C TYR A 91 -14.77 -0.93 -5.88
N VAL A 92 -15.07 -2.08 -6.47
CA VAL A 92 -16.34 -2.77 -6.32
C VAL A 92 -16.09 -4.19 -5.83
N LEU A 93 -16.99 -4.67 -4.98
CA LEU A 93 -17.01 -6.04 -4.49
C LEU A 93 -18.04 -6.82 -5.29
N VAL A 94 -17.58 -7.72 -6.15
CA VAL A 94 -18.45 -8.56 -6.97
C VAL A 94 -18.87 -9.79 -6.16
N ASP A 95 -20.17 -9.95 -6.01
CA ASP A 95 -20.82 -11.12 -5.40
C ASP A 95 -21.29 -12.06 -6.50
N MET A 96 -20.90 -13.33 -6.42
CA MET A 96 -21.30 -14.34 -7.39
C MET A 96 -22.59 -15.06 -6.99
N GLY A 97 -23.01 -14.94 -5.73
CA GLY A 97 -24.22 -15.59 -5.20
C GLY A 97 -24.19 -17.13 -5.18
N LYS A 98 -23.07 -17.75 -5.57
CA LYS A 98 -22.86 -19.20 -5.61
C LYS A 98 -21.36 -19.51 -5.51
N PRO A 99 -20.98 -20.76 -5.16
CA PRO A 99 -19.61 -21.20 -5.33
C PRO A 99 -19.20 -21.09 -6.80
N VAL A 100 -17.96 -20.64 -7.02
CA VAL A 100 -17.39 -20.46 -8.36
C VAL A 100 -15.92 -20.85 -8.37
N SER A 101 -15.46 -21.37 -9.49
CA SER A 101 -14.03 -21.52 -9.76
C SER A 101 -13.37 -20.15 -9.97
N THR A 102 -12.04 -20.13 -9.95
CA THR A 102 -11.32 -18.87 -10.20
C THR A 102 -11.55 -18.35 -11.62
N GLU A 103 -11.60 -19.26 -12.59
CA GLU A 103 -11.76 -18.97 -14.01
C GLU A 103 -13.15 -18.38 -14.29
N GLU A 104 -14.19 -18.94 -13.66
CA GLU A 104 -15.55 -18.38 -13.72
C GLU A 104 -15.63 -17.00 -13.09
N ALA A 105 -15.02 -16.80 -11.91
CA ALA A 105 -15.00 -15.51 -11.25
C ALA A 105 -14.29 -14.44 -12.10
N GLU A 106 -13.13 -14.77 -12.66
CA GLU A 106 -12.42 -13.87 -13.58
C GLU A 106 -13.24 -13.54 -14.83
N ALA A 107 -13.88 -14.55 -15.43
CA ALA A 107 -14.67 -14.37 -16.63
C ALA A 107 -15.87 -13.44 -16.38
N GLU A 108 -16.55 -13.61 -15.25
CA GLU A 108 -17.69 -12.77 -14.89
C GLU A 108 -17.28 -11.32 -14.58
N ILE A 109 -16.18 -11.11 -13.85
CA ILE A 109 -15.65 -9.76 -13.60
C ILE A 109 -15.26 -9.07 -14.91
N LYS A 110 -14.59 -9.79 -15.82
CA LYS A 110 -14.20 -9.29 -17.14
C LYS A 110 -15.42 -8.98 -18.01
N LYS A 111 -16.47 -9.81 -17.96
CA LYS A 111 -17.74 -9.60 -18.67
C LYS A 111 -18.45 -8.32 -18.21
N GLN A 112 -18.32 -7.96 -16.94
CA GLN A 112 -18.80 -6.68 -16.41
C GLN A 112 -17.90 -5.48 -16.79
N GLY A 113 -16.82 -5.71 -17.55
CA GLY A 113 -15.89 -4.68 -17.99
C GLY A 113 -14.91 -4.21 -16.90
N LEU A 114 -14.88 -4.88 -15.76
CA LEU A 114 -14.10 -4.46 -14.60
C LEU A 114 -12.68 -5.06 -14.64
N PRO A 115 -11.62 -4.26 -14.38
CA PRO A 115 -10.28 -4.79 -14.20
C PRO A 115 -10.13 -5.64 -12.93
N LEU A 116 -9.40 -6.76 -13.05
CA LEU A 116 -8.98 -7.57 -11.91
C LEU A 116 -7.99 -6.78 -11.03
N THR A 117 -7.96 -7.11 -9.73
CA THR A 117 -7.16 -6.40 -8.72
C THR A 117 -5.96 -7.21 -8.26
N THR A 118 -4.87 -6.52 -7.92
CA THR A 118 -3.64 -7.12 -7.39
C THR A 118 -3.65 -7.23 -5.87
N LEU A 119 -2.60 -7.82 -5.30
CA LEU A 119 -2.36 -7.77 -3.85
C LEU A 119 -2.30 -6.33 -3.36
N ALA A 120 -1.65 -5.42 -4.08
CA ALA A 120 -1.53 -4.02 -3.69
C ALA A 120 -2.92 -3.36 -3.58
N ASP A 121 -3.82 -3.65 -4.53
CA ASP A 121 -5.21 -3.20 -4.48
C ASP A 121 -5.97 -3.76 -3.27
N LEU A 122 -5.77 -5.05 -2.97
CA LEU A 122 -6.36 -5.67 -1.80
C LEU A 122 -5.92 -4.93 -0.54
N LEU A 123 -4.61 -4.76 -0.34
CA LEU A 123 -4.04 -4.05 0.81
C LEU A 123 -4.59 -2.63 0.92
N LEU A 124 -4.66 -1.89 -0.19
CA LEU A 124 -5.26 -0.56 -0.21
C LEU A 124 -6.73 -0.60 0.25
N TYR A 125 -7.51 -1.53 -0.28
CA TYR A 125 -8.93 -1.65 0.04
C TYR A 125 -9.17 -1.98 1.51
N VAL A 126 -8.49 -2.99 2.07
CA VAL A 126 -8.67 -3.39 3.48
C VAL A 126 -8.03 -2.42 4.47
N ARG A 127 -7.03 -1.62 4.06
CA ARG A 127 -6.56 -0.50 4.89
C ARG A 127 -7.65 0.57 5.04
N LYS A 128 -8.35 0.90 3.95
CA LYS A 128 -9.45 1.88 3.96
C LYS A 128 -10.72 1.36 4.61
N ASN A 129 -10.96 0.05 4.50
CA ASN A 129 -12.19 -0.60 4.95
C ASN A 129 -11.85 -1.77 5.88
N PRO A 130 -11.23 -1.54 7.05
CA PRO A 130 -10.70 -2.59 7.90
C PRO A 130 -11.77 -3.57 8.40
N ASP A 131 -13.02 -3.12 8.49
CA ASP A 131 -14.14 -3.94 8.95
C ASP A 131 -14.77 -4.78 7.85
N LYS A 132 -14.57 -4.47 6.56
CA LYS A 132 -15.26 -5.18 5.47
C LYS A 132 -14.90 -6.66 5.39
N GLN A 133 -13.64 -7.00 5.66
CA GLN A 133 -13.19 -8.39 5.71
C GLN A 133 -13.75 -9.21 6.90
N LYS A 134 -14.43 -8.56 7.86
CA LYS A 134 -15.16 -9.24 8.95
C LYS A 134 -16.50 -9.78 8.47
N GLU A 135 -17.10 -9.15 7.45
CA GLU A 135 -18.37 -9.56 6.88
C GLU A 135 -18.18 -10.78 5.96
N PHE A 136 -17.11 -10.78 5.16
CA PHE A 136 -16.81 -11.83 4.18
C PHE A 136 -15.34 -11.84 3.76
N PRO A 137 -14.81 -12.97 3.24
CA PRO A 137 -13.52 -13.00 2.57
C PRO A 137 -13.50 -12.14 1.30
N ILE A 138 -12.44 -11.34 1.12
CA ILE A 138 -12.25 -10.45 -0.03
C ILE A 138 -11.05 -10.95 -0.84
N VAL A 139 -11.28 -11.26 -2.11
CA VAL A 139 -10.31 -11.94 -2.99
C VAL A 139 -9.77 -10.98 -4.06
N ALA A 140 -8.47 -11.01 -4.32
CA ALA A 140 -7.83 -10.28 -5.42
C ALA A 140 -7.25 -11.24 -6.46
N LEU A 141 -7.93 -11.35 -7.61
CA LEU A 141 -7.64 -12.36 -8.64
C LEU A 141 -6.57 -11.97 -9.66
N GLY A 142 -6.25 -10.68 -9.77
CA GLY A 142 -5.22 -10.17 -10.67
C GLY A 142 -3.80 -10.50 -10.22
N SER A 143 -3.60 -10.89 -8.96
CA SER A 143 -2.34 -11.43 -8.47
C SER A 143 -2.37 -12.94 -8.42
N ARG A 144 -1.30 -13.56 -8.96
CA ARG A 144 -1.10 -15.01 -8.95
C ARG A 144 0.34 -15.35 -8.61
N TRP A 145 0.51 -16.39 -7.80
CA TRP A 145 1.81 -16.98 -7.51
C TRP A 145 1.75 -18.48 -7.78
N GLN A 146 2.78 -19.02 -8.43
CA GLN A 146 2.92 -20.46 -8.63
C GLN A 146 3.82 -21.04 -7.54
N HIS A 147 3.24 -21.89 -6.70
CA HIS A 147 4.02 -22.65 -5.73
C HIS A 147 4.90 -23.70 -6.43
N SER A 148 5.97 -24.14 -5.79
CA SER A 148 6.91 -25.15 -6.30
C SER A 148 6.24 -26.48 -6.69
N SER A 149 5.05 -26.77 -6.13
CA SER A 149 4.22 -27.92 -6.52
C SER A 149 3.45 -27.73 -7.83
N GLY A 150 3.66 -26.62 -8.56
CA GLY A 150 2.96 -26.27 -9.80
C GLY A 150 1.59 -25.61 -9.63
N ARG A 151 1.08 -25.53 -8.40
CA ARG A 151 -0.25 -24.99 -8.08
C ARG A 151 -0.25 -23.47 -8.03
N TRP A 152 -1.31 -22.85 -8.53
CA TRP A 152 -1.48 -21.40 -8.52
C TRP A 152 -2.32 -20.92 -7.34
N PHE A 153 -1.89 -19.82 -6.72
CA PHE A 153 -2.54 -19.23 -5.56
C PHE A 153 -2.89 -17.77 -5.80
N SER A 154 -4.03 -17.37 -5.25
CA SER A 154 -4.47 -15.97 -5.22
C SER A 154 -4.63 -15.48 -3.77
N PRO A 155 -4.27 -14.21 -3.50
CA PRO A 155 -4.41 -13.62 -2.17
C PRO A 155 -5.86 -13.29 -1.85
N TYR A 156 -6.21 -13.45 -0.58
CA TYR A 156 -7.48 -13.00 -0.03
C TYR A 156 -7.34 -12.54 1.42
N ALA A 157 -8.13 -11.55 1.81
CA ALA A 157 -8.24 -11.05 3.17
C ALA A 157 -9.52 -11.59 3.82
N ALA A 158 -9.45 -12.08 5.05
CA ALA A 158 -10.61 -12.60 5.77
C ALA A 158 -10.42 -12.46 7.28
N CYS A 159 -11.52 -12.54 8.03
CA CYS A 159 -11.48 -12.70 9.48
C CYS A 159 -11.83 -14.12 9.91
N TRP A 160 -11.18 -14.57 10.98
CA TRP A 160 -11.59 -15.76 11.72
C TRP A 160 -11.74 -15.36 13.20
N GLY A 161 -12.99 -15.26 13.66
CA GLY A 161 -13.29 -14.63 14.94
C GLY A 161 -12.90 -13.14 14.89
N SER A 162 -12.13 -12.69 15.88
CA SER A 162 -11.60 -11.32 15.93
C SER A 162 -10.33 -11.12 15.10
N TRP A 163 -9.72 -12.19 14.55
CA TRP A 163 -8.40 -12.11 13.93
C TRP A 163 -8.49 -11.80 12.44
N ARG A 164 -7.81 -10.74 12.01
CA ARG A 164 -7.64 -10.29 10.64
C ARG A 164 -6.49 -11.04 9.99
N ARG A 165 -6.76 -11.74 8.89
CA ARG A 165 -5.78 -12.59 8.21
C ARG A 165 -5.67 -12.25 6.74
N LEU A 166 -4.43 -12.26 6.24
CA LEU A 166 -4.11 -12.24 4.83
C LEU A 166 -3.61 -13.62 4.42
N ARG A 167 -4.30 -14.28 3.49
CA ARG A 167 -4.13 -15.70 3.17
C ARG A 167 -4.00 -15.93 1.67
N LEU A 168 -3.60 -17.15 1.31
CA LEU A 168 -3.57 -17.64 -0.07
C LEU A 168 -4.58 -18.77 -0.24
N CYS A 169 -5.31 -18.78 -1.34
CA CYS A 169 -6.17 -19.91 -1.74
C CYS A 169 -5.67 -20.50 -3.04
N TRP A 170 -5.69 -21.83 -3.11
CA TRP A 170 -5.37 -22.56 -4.34
C TRP A 170 -6.52 -22.37 -5.35
N ARG A 171 -6.17 -21.95 -6.57
CA ARG A 171 -7.13 -21.55 -7.61
C ARG A 171 -7.99 -22.67 -8.16
N GLU A 172 -7.53 -23.93 -8.11
CA GLU A 172 -8.30 -25.10 -8.57
C GLU A 172 -9.36 -25.56 -7.55
N ARG A 173 -9.42 -24.90 -6.39
CA ARG A 173 -10.51 -25.06 -5.44
C ARG A 173 -11.54 -23.95 -5.67
N ASP A 174 -12.81 -24.33 -5.65
CA ASP A 174 -13.90 -23.35 -5.71
C ASP A 174 -13.87 -22.39 -4.52
N TRP A 175 -14.14 -21.12 -4.83
CA TRP A 175 -14.45 -20.10 -3.86
C TRP A 175 -15.86 -20.32 -3.33
N ASN A 176 -16.07 -20.12 -2.02
CA ASN A 176 -17.41 -20.24 -1.47
C ASN A 176 -18.30 -19.05 -1.90
N ASP A 177 -19.60 -19.22 -1.75
CA ASP A 177 -20.63 -18.21 -2.01
C ASP A 177 -20.51 -16.94 -1.15
N ARG A 178 -19.79 -17.02 -0.03
CA ARG A 178 -19.52 -15.88 0.85
C ARG A 178 -18.36 -15.02 0.37
N CYS A 179 -17.54 -15.48 -0.57
CA CYS A 179 -16.44 -14.69 -1.10
C CYS A 179 -16.97 -13.46 -1.86
N ARG A 180 -16.26 -12.34 -1.74
CA ARG A 180 -16.43 -11.17 -2.60
C ARG A 180 -15.14 -10.93 -3.37
N PHE A 181 -15.27 -10.70 -4.66
CA PHE A 181 -14.12 -10.50 -5.53
C PHE A 181 -13.91 -9.01 -5.75
N LEU A 182 -12.72 -8.53 -5.38
CA LEU A 182 -12.37 -7.13 -5.53
C LEU A 182 -12.06 -6.84 -6.99
N ALA A 183 -12.72 -5.82 -7.55
CA ALA A 183 -12.43 -5.32 -8.89
C ALA A 183 -12.28 -3.79 -8.84
N ARG A 184 -11.49 -3.22 -9.75
CA ARG A 184 -11.40 -1.76 -9.88
C ARG A 184 -12.62 -1.26 -10.64
N LYS A 185 -13.15 -0.09 -10.28
CA LYS A 185 -14.01 0.65 -11.20
C LYS A 185 -13.14 1.35 -12.25
N ARG A 186 -13.71 1.58 -13.43
CA ARG A 186 -13.08 2.40 -14.46
C ARG A 186 -13.33 3.87 -14.21
#